data_AF-A0A1M7BUM0-F1
#
_entry.id   AF-A0A1M7BUM0-F1
#
_cell.length_a   1.000
_cell.length_b   1.000
_cell.length_c   1.000
_cell.angle_alpha   90.00
_cell.angle_beta   90.00
_cell.angle_gamma   90.00
#
_symmetry.space_group_name_H-M   'P 1'
#
loop_
_entity.id
_entity.type
_entity.pdbx_description
1 polymer ?
#
loop_
_entity_poly.entity_id
_entity_poly.type
_entity_poly.pdbx_seq_one_letter_code
_entity_poly.pdbx_strand_id
1 'polypeptide(L)'
;MRKNITLGLILSSAMALTTLALAAPSGQADGMHQGRFSHQHGHGMGFEKLNLTDAQRTSIKQIVQSSFAQNKTQWQALRQQRSAFESMTPDQVGYQAAAASLAQAEADATRVRVQQKATVRAQIYALLTPAQKAQWASIKQEKQARRQQWQQFKAEHPATSSTTPAAQ
;
A
#
# COMPACT_ATOMS: atom_id res chain seq x y z
N MET A 1 -27.47 33.16 35.55
CA MET A 1 -26.50 34.15 36.09
C MET A 1 -25.15 33.86 35.45
N ARG A 2 -24.61 34.85 34.72
CA ARG A 2 -23.34 34.76 33.97
C ARG A 2 -22.17 34.94 34.92
N LYS A 3 -21.11 34.16 34.78
CA LYS A 3 -19.75 34.54 35.19
C LYS A 3 -18.74 33.99 34.17
N ASN A 4 -18.42 34.84 33.20
CA ASN A 4 -17.31 34.67 32.27
C ASN A 4 -16.10 35.32 32.93
N ILE A 5 -14.97 34.62 33.01
CA ILE A 5 -13.68 35.21 33.40
C ILE A 5 -12.68 34.95 32.28
N THR A 6 -12.39 36.03 31.56
CA THR A 6 -11.28 36.26 30.65
C THR A 6 -10.01 36.59 31.43
N LEU A 7 -8.85 36.02 31.11
CA LEU A 7 -7.55 36.70 30.91
C LEU A 7 -6.42 35.68 30.74
N GLY A 8 -5.51 35.92 29.80
CA GLY A 8 -4.29 35.12 29.63
C GLY A 8 -3.66 35.23 28.25
N LEU A 9 -3.28 36.45 27.88
CA LEU A 9 -2.71 36.86 26.60
C LEU A 9 -1.18 36.63 26.62
N ILE A 10 -0.64 35.71 25.81
CA ILE A 10 0.74 35.77 25.30
C ILE A 10 0.77 35.18 23.88
N LEU A 11 0.72 36.08 22.90
CA LEU A 11 0.96 35.79 21.49
C LEU A 11 2.42 36.15 21.20
N SER A 12 3.33 35.19 21.30
CA SER A 12 4.74 35.40 20.95
C SER A 12 4.96 35.02 19.49
N SER A 13 4.77 36.00 18.61
CA SER A 13 5.13 35.93 17.20
C SER A 13 6.66 36.08 17.06
N ALA A 14 7.33 35.02 16.62
CA ALA A 14 8.69 35.09 16.10
C ALA A 14 8.73 34.39 14.74
N MET A 15 8.22 35.08 13.71
CA MET A 15 8.50 34.74 12.32
C MET A 15 9.86 35.31 11.95
N ALA A 16 10.90 34.47 12.01
CA ALA A 16 12.16 34.77 11.37
C ALA A 16 12.03 34.45 9.87
N LEU A 17 11.97 35.50 9.06
CA LEU A 17 12.13 35.47 7.61
C LEU A 17 13.61 35.24 7.28
N THR A 18 13.96 34.04 6.81
CA THR A 18 15.24 33.81 6.15
C THR A 18 14.97 33.42 4.71
N THR A 19 15.01 34.42 3.83
CA THR A 19 15.04 34.24 2.37
C THR A 19 16.42 33.76 1.97
N LEU A 20 16.57 32.48 1.63
CA LEU A 20 17.75 31.98 0.94
C LEU A 20 17.34 31.54 -0.46
N ALA A 21 17.58 32.41 -1.43
CA ALA A 21 17.50 32.11 -2.85
C ALA A 21 18.78 31.39 -3.27
N LEU A 22 18.70 30.08 -3.53
CA LEU A 22 19.73 29.35 -4.26
C LEU A 22 19.21 29.05 -5.67
N ALA A 23 19.88 29.67 -6.64
CA ALA A 23 19.71 29.41 -8.06
C ALA A 23 20.12 27.97 -8.41
N ALA A 24 19.32 27.33 -9.26
CA ALA A 24 19.58 26.03 -9.84
C ALA A 24 20.60 26.13 -11.00
N PRO A 25 21.44 25.10 -11.19
CA PRO A 25 21.82 24.67 -12.52
C PRO A 25 21.02 23.42 -12.91
N SER A 26 20.33 23.54 -14.04
CA SER A 26 19.75 22.45 -14.82
C SER A 26 20.84 21.48 -15.27
N GLY A 27 20.95 20.34 -14.60
CA GLY A 27 21.77 19.20 -15.01
C GLY A 27 20.88 18.12 -15.62
N GLN A 28 20.91 18.04 -16.95
CA GLN A 28 20.33 16.98 -17.75
C GLN A 28 21.23 15.74 -17.61
N ALA A 29 20.69 14.65 -17.05
CA ALA A 29 21.34 13.35 -17.08
C ALA A 29 20.26 12.30 -17.37
N ASP A 30 20.23 11.92 -18.65
CA ASP A 30 19.51 10.77 -19.18
C ASP A 30 19.91 9.49 -18.44
N GLY A 31 18.90 8.81 -17.91
CA GLY A 31 19.03 7.52 -17.24
C GLY A 31 17.73 6.75 -17.39
N MET A 32 17.40 6.42 -18.64
CA MET A 32 16.25 5.61 -19.02
C MET A 32 16.38 4.20 -18.44
N HIS A 33 15.79 3.96 -17.27
CA HIS A 33 15.25 2.66 -16.92
C HIS A 33 13.83 2.83 -16.38
N GLN A 34 12.91 3.14 -17.30
CA GLN A 34 11.50 2.86 -17.10
C GLN A 34 11.30 1.34 -17.01
N GLY A 35 11.45 0.81 -15.80
CA GLY A 35 10.94 -0.50 -15.44
C GLY A 35 9.44 -0.51 -15.70
N ARG A 36 9.06 -1.14 -16.82
CA ARG A 36 7.69 -1.32 -17.28
C ARG A 36 6.74 -1.54 -16.10
N PHE A 37 5.76 -0.65 -16.02
CA PHE A 37 4.46 -0.82 -15.41
C PHE A 37 4.09 -2.28 -15.12
N SER A 38 4.16 -2.67 -13.85
CA SER A 38 3.13 -3.54 -13.30
C SER A 38 2.28 -2.69 -12.37
N HIS A 39 1.44 -1.85 -12.97
CA HIS A 39 0.20 -1.43 -12.33
C HIS A 39 -0.69 -2.67 -12.17
N GLN A 40 -0.29 -3.59 -11.27
CA GLN A 40 -1.20 -4.60 -10.76
C GLN A 40 -2.12 -3.90 -9.76
N HIS A 41 -3.01 -3.06 -10.31
CA HIS A 41 -4.15 -2.52 -9.60
C HIS A 41 -4.86 -3.66 -8.90
N GLY A 42 -4.81 -3.66 -7.57
CA GLY A 42 -5.62 -4.50 -6.71
C GLY A 42 -5.36 -5.99 -6.89
N HIS A 43 -4.86 -6.63 -5.85
CA HIS A 43 -5.25 -8.03 -5.63
C HIS A 43 -6.78 -8.06 -5.43
N GLY A 44 -7.52 -8.14 -6.53
CA GLY A 44 -8.96 -8.37 -6.53
C GLY A 44 -9.25 -9.52 -5.59
N MET A 45 -10.35 -9.42 -4.83
CA MET A 45 -10.72 -10.44 -3.86
C MET A 45 -11.03 -11.81 -4.52
N GLY A 46 -11.05 -11.81 -5.86
CA GLY A 46 -11.12 -12.95 -6.77
C GLY A 46 -12.54 -13.39 -7.08
N PHE A 47 -13.53 -12.83 -6.38
CA PHE A 47 -14.95 -13.06 -6.63
C PHE A 47 -15.44 -12.53 -7.99
N GLU A 48 -14.64 -11.67 -8.66
CA GLU A 48 -14.94 -11.11 -9.99
C GLU A 48 -15.15 -12.15 -11.08
N LYS A 49 -14.56 -13.35 -10.91
CA LYS A 49 -14.68 -14.47 -11.87
C LYS A 49 -15.93 -15.33 -11.65
N LEU A 50 -16.75 -15.01 -10.66
CA LEU A 50 -17.99 -15.74 -10.38
C LEU A 50 -19.14 -15.14 -11.18
N ASN A 51 -20.07 -15.98 -11.60
CA ASN A 51 -21.33 -15.56 -12.22
C ASN A 51 -22.26 -14.98 -11.15
N LEU A 52 -21.93 -13.79 -10.65
CA LEU A 52 -22.66 -13.08 -9.60
C LEU A 52 -23.94 -12.45 -10.17
N THR A 53 -25.01 -12.45 -9.39
CA THR A 53 -26.20 -11.65 -9.70
C THR A 53 -25.92 -10.16 -9.46
N ASP A 54 -26.72 -9.28 -10.06
CA ASP A 54 -26.54 -7.83 -9.86
C ASP A 54 -26.74 -7.41 -8.40
N ALA A 55 -27.65 -8.06 -7.70
CA ALA A 55 -27.83 -7.90 -6.26
C ALA A 55 -26.56 -8.30 -5.48
N GLN A 56 -25.96 -9.46 -5.79
CA GLN A 56 -24.70 -9.87 -5.16
C GLN A 56 -23.55 -8.90 -5.47
N ARG A 57 -23.41 -8.45 -6.72
CA ARG A 57 -22.38 -7.47 -7.11
C ARG A 57 -22.53 -6.16 -6.33
N THR A 58 -23.76 -5.70 -6.17
CA THR A 58 -24.07 -4.48 -5.41
C THR A 58 -23.67 -4.63 -3.94
N SER A 59 -24.08 -5.72 -3.28
CA SER A 59 -23.70 -5.99 -1.89
C SER A 59 -22.19 -6.14 -1.71
N ILE A 60 -21.50 -6.83 -2.62
CA ILE A 60 -20.04 -6.98 -2.60
C ILE A 60 -19.36 -5.61 -2.73
N LYS A 61 -19.82 -4.76 -3.66
CA LYS A 61 -19.28 -3.41 -3.85
C LYS A 61 -19.43 -2.59 -2.58
N GLN A 62 -20.60 -2.62 -1.95
CA GLN A 62 -20.85 -1.91 -0.69
C GLN A 62 -19.95 -2.40 0.44
N ILE A 63 -19.79 -3.72 0.60
CA ILE A 63 -18.87 -4.31 1.60
C ILE A 63 -17.44 -3.81 1.39
N VAL A 64 -16.94 -3.86 0.15
CA VAL A 64 -15.58 -3.44 -0.19
C VAL A 64 -15.39 -1.94 0.01
N GLN A 65 -16.36 -1.12 -0.40
CA GLN A 65 -16.31 0.34 -0.23
C GLN A 65 -16.35 0.74 1.24
N SER A 66 -17.22 0.12 2.04
CA SER A 66 -17.29 0.36 3.49
C SER A 66 -15.97 -0.01 4.17
N SER A 67 -15.42 -1.18 3.84
CA SER A 67 -14.10 -1.58 4.33
C SER A 67 -13.00 -0.61 3.91
N PHE A 68 -12.99 -0.15 2.66
CA PHE A 68 -12.02 0.85 2.21
C PHE A 68 -12.15 2.17 2.98
N ALA A 69 -13.38 2.68 3.15
CA ALA A 69 -13.65 3.92 3.85
C ALA A 69 -13.19 3.87 5.32
N GLN A 70 -13.50 2.77 6.02
CA GLN A 70 -13.08 2.55 7.42
C GLN A 70 -11.55 2.57 7.59
N ASN A 71 -10.81 2.20 6.55
CA ASN A 71 -9.36 2.01 6.64
C ASN A 71 -8.54 3.12 6.01
N LYS A 72 -9.18 4.00 5.25
CA LYS A 72 -8.52 5.08 4.52
C LYS A 72 -7.58 5.89 5.40
N THR A 73 -8.02 6.26 6.61
CA THR A 73 -7.22 7.05 7.55
C THR A 73 -5.93 6.33 7.97
N GLN A 74 -6.02 5.04 8.30
CA GLN A 74 -4.85 4.24 8.70
C GLN A 74 -3.86 4.08 7.54
N TRP A 75 -4.36 3.87 6.33
CA TRP A 75 -3.53 3.82 5.12
C TRP A 75 -2.82 5.15 4.84
N GLN A 76 -3.51 6.27 5.02
CA GLN A 76 -2.93 7.60 4.85
C GLN A 76 -1.84 7.87 5.89
N ALA A 77 -2.08 7.54 7.16
CA ALA A 77 -1.09 7.68 8.23
C ALA A 77 0.19 6.87 7.95
N LEU A 78 0.04 5.60 7.56
CA LEU A 78 1.20 4.77 7.20
C LEU A 78 1.96 5.34 6.00
N ARG A 79 1.25 5.84 4.98
CA ARG A 79 1.87 6.46 3.80
C ARG A 79 2.67 7.70 4.19
N GLN A 80 2.14 8.54 5.08
CA GLN A 80 2.83 9.72 5.58
C GLN A 80 4.10 9.33 6.34
N GLN A 81 4.02 8.31 7.21
CA GLN A 81 5.18 7.84 7.97
C GLN A 81 6.28 7.25 7.06
N ARG A 82 5.90 6.49 6.04
CA ARG A 82 6.84 6.01 5.00
C ARG A 82 7.51 7.16 4.28
N SER A 83 6.72 8.11 3.78
CA SER A 83 7.25 9.28 3.08
C SER A 83 8.19 10.11 3.95
N ALA A 84 7.89 10.23 5.24
CA ALA A 84 8.77 10.93 6.19
C ALA A 84 10.11 10.19 6.35
N PHE A 85 10.08 8.87 6.53
CA PHE A 85 11.30 8.07 6.64
C PHE A 85 12.12 8.05 5.33
N GLU A 86 11.47 7.89 4.17
CA GLU A 86 12.11 7.92 2.85
C GLU A 86 12.78 9.26 2.54
N SER A 87 12.34 10.35 3.18
CA SER A 87 12.98 11.67 3.05
C SER A 87 14.22 11.85 3.94
N MET A 88 14.47 10.93 4.88
CA MET A 88 15.64 10.98 5.75
C MET A 88 16.88 10.41 5.05
N THR A 89 18.04 10.96 5.36
CA THR A 89 19.33 10.39 4.97
C THR A 89 19.91 9.55 6.11
N PRO A 90 20.67 8.47 5.83
CA PRO A 90 21.17 7.55 6.88
C PRO A 90 22.07 8.18 7.94
N ASP A 91 22.69 9.33 7.65
CA ASP A 91 23.52 10.12 8.55
C ASP A 91 22.72 11.07 9.47
N GLN A 92 21.42 11.24 9.23
CA GLN A 92 20.57 12.06 10.11
C GLN A 92 20.42 11.43 11.50
N VAL A 93 20.50 12.28 12.52
CA VAL A 93 20.21 11.90 13.90
C VAL A 93 18.79 11.33 13.99
N GLY A 94 18.65 10.16 14.60
CA GLY A 94 17.37 9.48 14.77
C GLY A 94 16.94 8.60 13.59
N TYR A 95 17.73 8.46 12.52
CA TYR A 95 17.42 7.59 11.38
C TYR A 95 17.05 6.17 11.80
N GLN A 96 17.86 5.55 12.67
CA GLN A 96 17.60 4.19 13.17
C GLN A 96 16.32 4.10 14.02
N ALA A 97 16.03 5.14 14.82
CA ALA A 97 14.79 5.20 15.60
C ALA A 97 13.56 5.36 14.70
N ALA A 98 13.66 6.17 13.64
CA ALA A 98 12.62 6.32 12.63
C ALA A 98 12.38 5.01 11.86
N ALA A 99 13.45 4.28 11.51
CA ALA A 99 13.36 2.97 10.90
C ALA A 99 12.62 1.97 11.80
N ALA A 100 12.95 1.91 13.09
CA ALA A 100 12.28 1.05 14.07
C ALA A 100 10.79 1.43 14.24
N SER A 101 10.49 2.72 14.30
CA SER A 101 9.11 3.22 14.37
C SER A 101 8.30 2.85 13.12
N LEU A 102 8.88 3.01 11.93
CA LEU A 102 8.25 2.59 10.67
C LEU A 102 8.01 1.09 10.64
N ALA A 103 8.98 0.27 11.04
CA ALA A 103 8.83 -1.17 11.10
C ALA A 103 7.64 -1.59 11.99
N GLN A 104 7.50 -0.96 13.16
CA GLN A 104 6.37 -1.21 14.06
C GLN A 104 5.03 -0.82 13.40
N ALA A 105 4.95 0.37 12.81
CA ALA A 105 3.74 0.82 12.13
C ALA A 105 3.35 -0.08 10.95
N GLU A 106 4.34 -0.60 10.21
CA GLU A 106 4.10 -1.55 9.13
C GLU A 106 3.60 -2.91 9.61
N ALA A 107 4.14 -3.41 10.73
CA ALA A 107 3.69 -4.64 11.36
C ALA A 107 2.23 -4.52 11.78
N ASP A 108 1.88 -3.44 12.47
CA ASP A 108 0.50 -3.17 12.91
C ASP A 108 -0.46 -2.99 11.74
N ALA A 109 -0.07 -2.21 10.72
CA ALA A 109 -0.88 -2.05 9.52
C ALA A 109 -1.09 -3.37 8.77
N THR A 110 -0.07 -4.24 8.77
CA THR A 110 -0.17 -5.56 8.14
C THR A 110 -1.12 -6.47 8.90
N ARG A 111 -1.04 -6.52 10.24
CA ARG A 111 -1.98 -7.26 11.08
C ARG A 111 -3.42 -6.83 10.81
N VAL A 112 -3.68 -5.53 10.84
CA VAL A 112 -5.02 -4.97 10.59
C VAL A 112 -5.52 -5.30 9.18
N ARG A 113 -4.67 -5.12 8.16
CA ARG A 113 -4.99 -5.44 6.76
C ARG A 113 -5.38 -6.91 6.58
N VAL A 114 -4.64 -7.84 7.21
CA VAL A 114 -4.92 -9.27 7.12
C VAL A 114 -6.27 -9.60 7.75
N GLN A 115 -6.54 -9.10 8.95
CA GLN A 115 -7.80 -9.32 9.66
C GLN A 115 -8.99 -8.80 8.85
N GLN A 116 -8.90 -7.58 8.32
CA GLN A 116 -9.96 -6.96 7.53
C GLN A 116 -10.21 -7.69 6.22
N LYS A 117 -9.14 -8.11 5.54
CA LYS A 117 -9.25 -8.90 4.33
C LYS A 117 -9.93 -10.24 4.61
N ALA A 118 -9.66 -10.86 5.75
CA ALA A 118 -10.37 -12.07 6.17
C ALA A 118 -11.85 -11.80 6.42
N THR A 119 -12.18 -10.74 7.17
CA THR A 119 -13.57 -10.32 7.44
C THR A 119 -14.36 -10.06 6.16
N VAL A 120 -13.83 -9.24 5.25
CA VAL A 120 -14.48 -8.94 3.97
C VAL A 120 -14.65 -10.21 3.13
N ARG A 121 -13.66 -11.10 3.09
CA ARG A 121 -13.78 -12.38 2.38
C ARG A 121 -14.88 -13.25 2.96
N ALA A 122 -15.00 -13.32 4.28
CA ALA A 122 -16.04 -14.10 4.95
C ALA A 122 -17.44 -13.54 4.62
N GLN A 123 -17.61 -12.21 4.70
CA GLN A 123 -18.86 -11.53 4.34
C GLN A 123 -19.25 -11.79 2.89
N ILE A 124 -18.31 -11.66 1.94
CA ILE A 124 -18.59 -11.95 0.52
C ILE A 124 -18.91 -13.42 0.32
N TYR A 125 -18.17 -14.33 0.95
CA TYR A 125 -18.40 -15.78 0.84
C TYR A 125 -19.78 -16.21 1.35
N ALA A 126 -20.32 -15.52 2.37
CA ALA A 126 -21.66 -15.74 2.87
C ALA A 126 -22.76 -15.40 1.85
N LEU A 127 -22.49 -14.48 0.91
CA LEU A 127 -23.44 -14.09 -0.15
C LEU A 127 -23.51 -15.10 -1.31
N LEU A 128 -22.55 -16.03 -1.41
CA LEU A 128 -22.43 -16.94 -2.54
C LEU A 128 -23.36 -18.14 -2.41
N THR A 129 -23.92 -18.57 -3.55
CA THR A 129 -24.67 -19.82 -3.65
C THR A 129 -23.73 -21.04 -3.53
N PRO A 130 -24.25 -22.24 -3.22
CA PRO A 130 -23.42 -23.46 -3.19
C PRO A 130 -22.66 -23.70 -4.50
N ALA A 131 -23.29 -23.49 -5.65
CA ALA A 131 -22.65 -23.62 -6.97
C ALA A 131 -21.51 -22.61 -7.15
N GLN A 132 -21.70 -21.35 -6.74
CA GLN A 132 -20.65 -20.33 -6.81
C GLN A 132 -19.48 -20.63 -5.84
N LYS A 133 -19.76 -21.22 -4.67
CA LYS A 133 -18.71 -21.67 -3.74
C LYS A 133 -17.87 -22.80 -4.33
N ALA A 134 -18.50 -23.75 -5.03
CA ALA A 134 -17.78 -24.80 -5.75
C ALA A 134 -16.92 -24.23 -6.89
N GLN A 135 -17.47 -23.32 -7.70
CA GLN A 135 -16.71 -22.61 -8.74
C GLN A 135 -15.52 -21.84 -8.16
N TRP A 136 -15.71 -21.19 -7.00
CA TRP A 136 -14.66 -20.47 -6.30
C TRP A 136 -13.50 -21.38 -5.86
N ALA A 137 -13.80 -22.59 -5.38
CA ALA A 137 -12.77 -23.58 -5.02
C ALA A 137 -11.96 -24.02 -6.26
N SER A 138 -12.62 -24.26 -7.39
CA SER A 138 -11.95 -24.60 -8.66
C SER A 138 -11.03 -23.46 -9.14
N ILE A 139 -11.52 -22.21 -9.12
CA ILE A 139 -10.70 -21.04 -9.47
C ILE A 139 -9.47 -20.91 -8.56
N LYS A 140 -9.59 -21.25 -7.27
CA LYS A 140 -8.44 -21.25 -6.36
C LYS A 140 -7.39 -22.30 -6.73
N GLN A 141 -7.82 -23.51 -7.07
CA GLN A 141 -6.92 -24.58 -7.50
C GLN A 141 -6.20 -24.21 -8.80
N GLU A 142 -6.92 -23.68 -9.80
CA GLU A 142 -6.31 -23.22 -11.06
C GLU A 142 -5.25 -22.14 -10.82
N LYS A 143 -5.55 -21.16 -9.94
CA LYS A 143 -4.59 -20.12 -9.54
C LYS A 143 -3.38 -20.68 -8.78
N GLN A 144 -3.52 -21.79 -8.05
CA GLN A 144 -2.40 -22.46 -7.39
C GLN A 144 -1.53 -23.17 -8.42
N ALA A 145 -2.13 -23.94 -9.31
CA ALA A 145 -1.41 -24.64 -10.39
C ALA A 145 -0.64 -23.66 -11.28
N ARG A 146 -1.26 -22.55 -11.71
CA ARG A 146 -0.58 -21.51 -12.49
C ARG A 146 0.60 -20.88 -11.76
N ARG A 147 0.50 -20.71 -10.44
CA ARG A 147 1.62 -20.20 -9.63
C ARG A 147 2.76 -21.20 -9.56
N GLN A 148 2.48 -22.49 -9.46
CA GLN A 148 3.50 -23.54 -9.49
C GLN A 148 4.20 -23.60 -10.85
N GLN A 149 3.44 -23.54 -11.95
CA GLN A 149 4.01 -23.49 -13.31
C GLN A 149 4.91 -22.27 -13.49
N TRP A 150 4.49 -21.09 -13.01
CA TRP A 150 5.32 -19.89 -13.08
C TRP A 150 6.59 -19.98 -12.22
N GLN A 151 6.52 -20.65 -11.06
CA GLN A 151 7.69 -20.92 -10.24
C GLN A 151 8.69 -21.85 -10.94
N GLN A 152 8.20 -22.90 -11.61
CA GLN A 152 9.01 -23.81 -12.42
C GLN A 152 9.67 -23.06 -13.59
N PHE A 153 8.89 -22.30 -14.35
CA PHE A 153 9.40 -21.46 -15.43
C PHE A 153 10.52 -20.52 -14.96
N LYS A 154 10.37 -19.89 -13.79
CA LYS A 154 11.42 -19.03 -13.23
C LYS A 154 12.67 -19.78 -12.78
N ALA A 155 12.54 -21.03 -12.37
CA ALA A 155 13.67 -21.87 -12.01
C ALA A 155 14.45 -22.32 -13.24
N GLU A 156 13.75 -22.60 -14.35
CA GLU A 156 14.33 -23.01 -15.63
C GLU A 156 14.94 -21.82 -16.41
N HIS A 157 14.41 -20.61 -16.21
CA HIS A 157 14.92 -19.37 -16.80
C HIS A 157 15.43 -18.40 -15.72
N PRO A 158 16.54 -18.71 -15.05
CA PRO A 158 17.17 -17.75 -14.16
C PRO A 158 17.56 -16.51 -14.98
N ALA A 159 17.31 -15.32 -14.43
CA ALA A 159 17.73 -14.09 -15.09
C ALA A 159 19.24 -14.15 -15.31
N THR A 160 19.67 -14.18 -16.57
CA THR A 160 21.09 -14.05 -16.93
C THR A 160 21.56 -12.70 -16.43
N SER A 161 22.32 -12.69 -15.33
CA SER A 161 23.14 -11.55 -14.97
C SER A 161 24.09 -11.30 -16.14
N SER A 162 23.85 -10.23 -16.89
CA SER A 162 24.79 -9.73 -17.89
C SER A 162 26.03 -9.23 -17.17
N THR A 163 26.97 -10.15 -16.90
CA THR A 163 28.34 -9.82 -16.57
C THR A 163 28.92 -9.08 -17.78
N THR A 164 28.90 -7.75 -17.72
CA THR A 164 29.67 -6.91 -18.63
C THR A 164 31.15 -7.18 -18.29
N PRO A 165 31.97 -7.71 -19.20
CA PRO A 165 33.39 -7.85 -18.92
C PRO A 165 33.98 -6.44 -18.85
N ALA A 166 34.64 -6.12 -17.74
CA ALA A 166 35.46 -4.93 -17.63
C ALA A 166 36.55 -5.01 -18.71
N ALA A 167 36.47 -4.10 -19.68
CA ALA A 167 37.54 -3.90 -20.65
C ALA A 167 38.78 -3.39 -19.91
N GLN A 168 39.91 -4.03 -20.19
CA GLN A 168 41.25 -3.72 -19.70
C GLN A 168 41.78 -2.42 -20.31
#